data_AF-A0AAN9R632-F1
#
_entry.id   AF-A0AAN9R632-F1
#
_cell.length_a   1.000
_cell.length_b   1.000
_cell.length_c   1.000
_cell.angle_alpha   90.00
_cell.angle_beta   90.00
_cell.angle_gamma   90.00
#
_symmetry.space_group_name_H-M   'P 1'
#
loop_
_entity.id
_entity.type
_entity.pdbx_description
1 polymer ?
#
loop_
_entity_poly.entity_id
_entity_poly.type
_entity_poly.pdbx_seq_one_letter_code
_entity_poly.pdbx_strand_id
1 'polypeptide(L)'
;MYNLPELNRNISVAHHVEEIRTTPILTGNRKASNRTIYGFCKPVISWEIAFHVHASASLVTVTQSRYWIEFFLWQLCGLAVLSYPHSSKHGILFIICLCRCYALTKAISLLLHQLAPCFSLKTNRSEAALNMADLLEWPKQDKRRLLHVVYRVGDLERTIKFYTECFGMKLLRQRDIPEEKYANAFLGFGPEESHFVVELTYNYGVTSYDIGDGFGHFAIATQDIYKLVEHIRANGGNITREPGPVQGGTAVIAFVKDPDGYRFGLIQRPTIHDPFCQIMLRVGDLERSIKFYEKALGMKVVRKVDKPEYKYTIVMLGYGEENETTVLELTYNYGVTEYSKGNAYAQIAIGTDDVYKSAEVVNQVIQEVGGKITRQPGPIPGLNTKITSFLDPDGWKTVLVDNVDFLKELE
;
A
#
# COMPACT_ATOMS: atom_id res chain seq x y z
N MET A 1 44.53 25.96 -31.17
CA MET A 1 45.34 25.50 -30.03
C MET A 1 44.88 26.24 -28.80
N TYR A 2 44.07 25.62 -27.95
CA TYR A 2 43.90 26.05 -26.56
C TYR A 2 43.66 24.79 -25.71
N ASN A 3 44.44 24.72 -24.63
CA ASN A 3 44.73 23.57 -23.80
C ASN A 3 43.58 23.20 -22.85
N LEU A 4 43.32 21.90 -22.72
CA LEU A 4 42.59 21.29 -21.61
C LEU A 4 43.56 20.99 -20.46
N PRO A 5 43.21 21.22 -19.19
CA PRO A 5 44.01 20.73 -18.07
C PRO A 5 43.74 19.24 -17.80
N GLU A 6 44.84 18.49 -17.66
CA GLU A 6 44.90 17.08 -17.30
C GLU A 6 44.34 16.82 -15.89
N LEU A 7 43.45 15.81 -15.78
CA LEU A 7 43.04 15.26 -14.49
C LEU A 7 43.98 14.09 -14.15
N ASN A 8 44.73 14.24 -13.06
CA ASN A 8 45.67 13.26 -12.54
C ASN A 8 45.00 11.91 -12.26
N ARG A 9 45.62 10.85 -12.80
CA ARG A 9 45.39 9.45 -12.46
C ARG A 9 45.97 9.16 -11.08
N ASN A 10 45.17 8.52 -10.21
CA ASN A 10 45.68 7.64 -9.14
C ASN A 10 44.58 6.62 -8.82
N ILE A 11 44.65 5.45 -9.45
CA ILE A 11 43.94 4.25 -9.03
C ILE A 11 45.02 3.20 -8.74
N SER A 12 45.30 2.96 -7.46
CA SER A 12 46.05 1.77 -7.05
C SER A 12 45.06 0.61 -6.89
N VAL A 13 45.19 -0.38 -7.75
CA VAL A 13 44.47 -1.65 -7.68
C VAL A 13 45.17 -2.53 -6.66
N ALA A 14 44.54 -2.79 -5.52
CA ALA A 14 44.95 -3.84 -4.59
C ALA A 14 44.00 -5.03 -4.76
N HIS A 15 44.51 -6.09 -5.37
CA HIS A 15 43.88 -7.41 -5.39
C HIS A 15 43.99 -8.05 -3.99
N HIS A 16 42.85 -8.33 -3.35
CA HIS A 16 42.79 -9.34 -2.31
C HIS A 16 41.74 -10.39 -2.66
N VAL A 17 42.27 -11.57 -3.01
CA VAL A 17 41.58 -12.84 -3.15
C VAL A 17 41.70 -13.50 -1.78
N GLU A 18 40.58 -13.78 -1.10
CA GLU A 18 40.57 -14.69 0.05
C GLU A 18 39.81 -15.97 -0.31
N GLU A 19 40.57 -17.06 -0.31
CA GLU A 19 40.15 -18.44 -0.49
C GLU A 19 39.30 -18.93 0.70
N ILE A 20 38.18 -19.56 0.39
CA ILE A 20 37.42 -20.39 1.33
C ILE A 20 38.23 -21.67 1.59
N ARG A 21 38.84 -21.79 2.78
CA ARG A 21 39.41 -23.05 3.27
C ARG A 21 38.44 -23.74 4.24
N THR A 22 37.99 -24.91 3.82
CA THR A 22 37.37 -25.93 4.66
C THR A 22 38.45 -26.77 5.34
N THR A 23 38.23 -27.19 6.59
CA THR A 23 38.72 -28.49 7.11
C THR A 23 38.00 -28.87 8.43
N PRO A 24 37.86 -30.17 8.73
CA PRO A 24 36.85 -30.74 9.62
C PRO A 24 37.39 -31.15 11.00
N ILE A 25 36.50 -31.43 11.95
CA ILE A 25 36.84 -32.14 13.19
C ILE A 25 35.85 -33.30 13.39
N LEU A 26 36.36 -34.52 13.24
CA LEU A 26 35.85 -35.75 13.84
C LEU A 26 37.01 -36.42 14.57
N THR A 27 36.79 -36.87 15.81
CA THR A 27 37.01 -38.26 16.29
C THR A 27 37.05 -38.30 17.83
N GLY A 28 36.50 -39.37 18.40
CA GLY A 28 36.72 -39.75 19.81
C GLY A 28 35.61 -40.63 20.38
N ASN A 29 35.86 -41.94 20.49
CA ASN A 29 34.88 -43.01 20.61
C ASN A 29 34.95 -43.72 21.99
N ARG A 30 33.81 -44.25 22.46
CA ARG A 30 33.57 -45.38 23.41
C ARG A 30 33.94 -45.26 24.90
N LYS A 31 32.96 -45.52 25.77
CA LYS A 31 32.81 -46.82 26.49
C LYS A 31 31.44 -46.95 27.19
N ALA A 32 31.00 -48.20 27.28
CA ALA A 32 29.69 -48.68 27.69
C ALA A 32 29.54 -48.92 29.20
N SER A 33 28.29 -48.98 29.69
CA SER A 33 27.91 -49.93 30.76
C SER A 33 26.39 -50.20 30.78
N ASN A 34 26.03 -51.42 30.38
CA ASN A 34 25.05 -52.35 30.96
C ASN A 34 23.93 -51.81 31.88
N ARG A 35 22.67 -52.10 31.54
CA ARG A 35 21.97 -53.30 32.06
C ARG A 35 20.69 -53.60 31.28
N THR A 36 20.60 -54.87 30.90
CA THR A 36 19.50 -55.60 30.25
C THR A 36 18.65 -56.30 31.31
N ILE A 37 17.56 -56.94 30.84
CA ILE A 37 16.89 -58.16 31.35
C ILE A 37 15.60 -57.88 32.12
N TYR A 38 14.47 -58.58 31.90
CA TYR A 38 13.81 -59.31 30.80
C TYR A 38 12.46 -59.72 31.42
N GLY A 39 11.41 -59.91 30.63
CA GLY A 39 10.16 -60.51 31.12
C GLY A 39 9.19 -60.88 30.01
N PHE A 40 9.50 -61.98 29.32
CA PHE A 40 8.70 -62.64 28.28
C PHE A 40 7.35 -63.18 28.79
N CYS A 41 6.30 -63.12 27.96
CA CYS A 41 5.54 -64.32 27.55
C CYS A 41 4.80 -64.08 26.22
N LYS A 42 4.83 -65.08 25.33
CA LYS A 42 4.34 -65.09 23.94
C LYS A 42 2.86 -65.62 23.84
N PRO A 43 2.34 -66.10 22.69
CA PRO A 43 1.39 -65.39 21.81
C PRO A 43 0.09 -66.20 21.55
N VAL A 44 -0.90 -65.70 20.78
CA VAL A 44 -1.66 -66.49 19.77
C VAL A 44 -2.40 -65.53 18.79
N ILE A 45 -1.86 -65.47 17.57
CA ILE A 45 -2.48 -65.55 16.22
C ILE A 45 -3.77 -64.77 15.86
N SER A 46 -3.58 -63.80 14.94
CA SER A 46 -4.37 -63.32 13.76
C SER A 46 -5.89 -63.11 13.89
N TRP A 47 -6.53 -62.11 13.27
CA TRP A 47 -6.46 -61.60 11.91
C TRP A 47 -6.88 -60.12 11.94
N GLU A 48 -6.23 -59.22 11.20
CA GLU A 48 -6.93 -58.00 10.78
C GLU A 48 -6.39 -57.47 9.44
N ILE A 49 -7.33 -57.30 8.53
CA ILE A 49 -7.17 -56.85 7.15
C ILE A 49 -6.91 -55.34 7.16
N ALA A 50 -5.82 -54.91 6.54
CA ALA A 50 -5.54 -53.52 6.29
C ALA A 50 -6.47 -52.94 5.21
N PHE A 51 -7.11 -51.81 5.48
CA PHE A 51 -7.53 -50.87 4.44
C PHE A 51 -7.06 -49.45 4.79
N HIS A 52 -6.03 -49.01 4.06
CA HIS A 52 -5.69 -47.60 3.89
C HIS A 52 -6.64 -47.00 2.85
N VAL A 53 -7.32 -45.91 3.18
CA VAL A 53 -7.88 -44.98 2.18
C VAL A 53 -7.29 -43.60 2.47
N HIS A 54 -6.47 -43.12 1.55
CA HIS A 54 -6.09 -41.72 1.43
C HIS A 54 -7.34 -40.91 1.06
N ALA A 55 -7.71 -39.92 1.88
CA ALA A 55 -8.67 -38.90 1.51
C ALA A 55 -7.98 -37.53 1.55
N SER A 56 -7.76 -36.99 0.36
CA SER A 56 -7.41 -35.61 0.08
C SER A 56 -8.45 -34.66 0.67
N ALA A 57 -7.98 -33.53 1.20
CA ALA A 57 -8.79 -32.50 1.83
C ALA A 57 -9.70 -31.81 0.81
N SER A 58 -10.95 -32.25 0.73
CA SER A 58 -12.06 -31.54 0.13
C SER A 58 -13.21 -31.50 1.14
N LEU A 59 -13.83 -30.33 1.29
CA LEU A 59 -14.91 -30.04 2.24
C LEU A 59 -15.97 -31.15 2.29
N VAL A 60 -16.04 -31.87 3.40
CA VAL A 60 -17.24 -32.62 3.81
C VAL A 60 -17.77 -31.95 5.06
N THR A 61 -18.90 -31.26 4.93
CA THR A 61 -19.61 -30.62 6.04
C THR A 61 -20.12 -31.67 7.03
N VAL A 62 -19.93 -31.42 8.32
CA VAL A 62 -20.26 -32.30 9.46
C VAL A 62 -21.72 -32.81 9.44
N THR A 63 -22.64 -32.11 8.76
CA THR A 63 -24.02 -32.55 8.52
C THR A 63 -24.13 -33.84 7.69
N GLN A 64 -23.24 -34.09 6.73
CA GLN A 64 -23.27 -35.34 5.96
C GLN A 64 -22.83 -36.54 6.80
N SER A 65 -21.88 -36.39 7.73
CA SER A 65 -21.42 -37.50 8.60
C SER A 65 -22.51 -38.02 9.57
N ARG A 66 -23.51 -37.20 9.90
CA ARG A 66 -24.58 -37.52 10.86
C ARG A 66 -25.57 -38.54 10.29
N TYR A 67 -25.95 -38.39 9.02
CA TYR A 67 -26.86 -39.31 8.35
C TYR A 67 -26.22 -40.68 8.07
N TRP A 68 -24.92 -40.71 7.80
CA TRP A 68 -24.20 -41.97 7.55
C TRP A 68 -24.04 -42.83 8.80
N ILE A 69 -23.82 -42.22 9.98
CA ILE A 69 -23.67 -42.96 11.24
C ILE A 69 -25.02 -43.51 11.73
N GLU A 70 -26.11 -42.74 11.63
CA GLU A 70 -27.45 -43.22 11.99
C GLU A 70 -27.96 -44.31 11.03
N PHE A 71 -27.66 -44.20 9.73
CA PHE A 71 -28.02 -45.22 8.74
C PHE A 71 -27.26 -46.54 8.94
N PHE A 72 -25.97 -46.49 9.27
CA PHE A 72 -25.17 -47.69 9.55
C PHE A 72 -25.58 -48.38 10.86
N LEU A 73 -25.89 -47.61 11.91
CA LEU A 73 -26.41 -48.17 13.18
C LEU A 73 -27.78 -48.82 13.01
N TRP A 74 -28.64 -48.25 12.14
CA TRP A 74 -29.93 -48.84 11.82
C TRP A 74 -29.82 -50.16 11.05
N GLN A 75 -28.89 -50.26 10.08
CA GLN A 75 -28.63 -51.52 9.37
C GLN A 75 -28.05 -52.61 10.28
N LEU A 76 -27.12 -52.26 11.18
CA LEU A 76 -26.56 -53.21 12.15
C LEU A 76 -27.60 -53.71 13.16
N CYS A 77 -28.54 -52.86 13.57
CA CYS A 77 -29.66 -53.27 14.43
C CYS A 77 -30.72 -54.11 13.67
N GLY A 78 -30.99 -53.80 12.39
CA GLY A 78 -31.99 -54.50 11.58
C GLY A 78 -31.61 -55.93 11.20
N LEU A 79 -30.32 -56.19 10.96
CA LEU A 79 -29.82 -57.53 10.60
C LEU A 79 -29.76 -58.50 11.79
N ALA A 80 -29.64 -58.02 13.02
CA ALA A 80 -29.54 -58.87 14.22
C ALA A 80 -30.90 -59.40 14.73
N VAL A 81 -32.02 -58.74 14.39
CA VAL A 81 -33.37 -59.11 14.85
C VAL A 81 -33.91 -60.34 14.11
N LEU A 82 -33.38 -60.67 12.93
CA LEU A 82 -33.85 -61.80 12.12
C LEU A 82 -33.20 -63.16 12.48
N SER A 83 -32.32 -63.22 13.48
CA SER A 83 -31.54 -64.45 13.77
C SER A 83 -31.68 -65.04 15.17
N TYR A 84 -32.51 -64.50 16.07
CA TYR A 84 -32.68 -65.04 17.43
C TYR A 84 -34.15 -65.15 17.87
N PRO A 85 -34.65 -66.36 18.20
CA PRO A 85 -36.01 -66.53 18.71
C PRO A 85 -36.16 -66.03 20.16
N HIS A 86 -37.27 -65.35 20.42
CA HIS A 86 -37.72 -64.85 21.71
C HIS A 86 -38.02 -65.97 22.74
N SER A 87 -37.02 -66.58 23.38
CA SER A 87 -37.25 -67.36 24.62
C SER A 87 -36.01 -67.77 25.44
N SER A 88 -34.90 -67.03 25.41
CA SER A 88 -33.79 -67.33 26.35
C SER A 88 -33.28 -66.08 27.07
N LYS A 89 -32.71 -66.27 28.28
CA LYS A 89 -32.15 -65.21 29.16
C LYS A 89 -31.15 -64.27 28.44
N HIS A 90 -30.62 -64.68 27.29
CA HIS A 90 -29.71 -63.88 26.45
C HIS A 90 -30.44 -62.77 25.66
N GLY A 91 -31.71 -62.95 25.29
CA GLY A 91 -32.50 -61.93 24.59
C GLY A 91 -32.82 -60.70 25.45
N ILE A 92 -33.04 -60.91 26.75
CA ILE A 92 -33.25 -59.81 27.71
C ILE A 92 -31.96 -59.02 27.92
N LEU A 93 -30.81 -59.70 28.01
CA LEU A 93 -29.50 -59.04 28.11
C LEU A 93 -29.18 -58.20 26.87
N PHE A 94 -29.60 -58.67 25.68
CA PHE A 94 -29.41 -57.97 24.41
C PHE A 94 -30.28 -56.71 24.29
N ILE A 95 -31.55 -56.78 24.73
CA ILE A 95 -32.44 -55.62 24.80
C ILE A 95 -31.90 -54.58 25.80
N ILE A 96 -31.37 -55.01 26.95
CA ILE A 96 -30.73 -54.11 27.91
C ILE A 96 -29.48 -53.44 27.30
N CYS A 97 -28.70 -54.16 26.50
CA CYS A 97 -27.53 -53.63 25.80
C CYS A 97 -27.94 -52.59 24.74
N LEU A 98 -28.99 -52.86 23.97
CA LEU A 98 -29.57 -51.91 23.00
C LEU A 98 -30.12 -50.65 23.68
N CYS A 99 -30.84 -50.79 24.79
CA CYS A 99 -31.33 -49.65 25.56
C CYS A 99 -30.18 -48.82 26.16
N ARG A 100 -29.09 -49.45 26.60
CA ARG A 100 -27.88 -48.74 27.07
C ARG A 100 -27.13 -48.05 25.94
N CYS A 101 -27.00 -48.67 24.76
CA CYS A 101 -26.45 -48.01 23.57
C CYS A 101 -27.30 -46.82 23.12
N TYR A 102 -28.62 -46.94 23.14
CA TYR A 102 -29.54 -45.85 22.81
C TYR A 102 -29.49 -44.70 23.84
N ALA A 103 -29.34 -45.04 25.12
CA ALA A 103 -29.13 -44.05 26.17
C ALA A 103 -27.77 -43.36 26.02
N LEU A 104 -26.72 -44.09 25.62
CA LEU A 104 -25.38 -43.56 25.38
C LEU A 104 -25.35 -42.64 24.15
N THR A 105 -26.04 -43.00 23.05
CA THR A 105 -26.15 -42.13 21.88
C THR A 105 -26.98 -40.87 22.17
N LYS A 106 -28.05 -40.96 22.97
CA LYS A 106 -28.76 -39.77 23.46
C LYS A 106 -27.90 -38.91 24.39
N ALA A 107 -27.10 -39.50 25.27
CA ALA A 107 -26.20 -38.78 26.16
C ALA A 107 -25.08 -38.07 25.38
N ILE A 108 -24.49 -38.73 24.38
CA ILE A 108 -23.49 -38.14 23.47
C ILE A 108 -24.14 -37.02 22.64
N SER A 109 -25.37 -37.20 22.16
CA SER A 109 -26.12 -36.16 21.44
C SER A 109 -26.40 -34.94 22.33
N LEU A 110 -26.76 -35.14 23.60
CA LEU A 110 -26.92 -34.07 24.59
C LEU A 110 -25.59 -33.36 24.90
N LEU A 111 -24.50 -34.12 25.05
CA LEU A 111 -23.16 -33.56 25.28
C LEU A 111 -22.70 -32.73 24.08
N LEU A 112 -22.94 -33.22 22.86
CA LEU A 112 -22.66 -32.49 21.61
C LEU A 112 -23.55 -31.24 21.47
N HIS A 113 -24.78 -31.25 21.99
CA HIS A 113 -25.65 -30.07 22.05
C HIS A 113 -25.19 -29.06 23.10
N GLN A 114 -24.70 -29.51 24.26
CA GLN A 114 -24.13 -28.64 25.29
C GLN A 114 -22.75 -28.07 24.91
N LEU A 115 -22.02 -28.74 24.01
CA LEU A 115 -20.77 -28.25 23.42
C LEU A 115 -20.99 -27.41 22.13
N ALA A 116 -22.21 -27.33 21.62
CA ALA A 116 -22.56 -26.50 20.46
C ALA A 116 -22.25 -24.99 20.62
N PRO A 117 -22.31 -24.37 21.82
CA PRO A 117 -21.89 -22.98 22.01
C PRO A 117 -20.39 -22.77 21.74
N CYS A 118 -19.56 -23.82 21.75
CA CYS A 118 -18.13 -23.75 21.43
C CYS A 118 -17.85 -23.69 19.91
N PHE A 119 -18.86 -23.93 19.06
CA PHE A 119 -18.74 -23.85 17.59
C PHE A 119 -19.14 -22.48 16.99
N SER A 120 -19.44 -21.49 17.84
CA SER A 120 -19.74 -20.09 17.44
C SER A 120 -18.48 -19.27 17.07
N LEU A 121 -17.44 -19.92 16.55
CA LEU A 121 -16.19 -19.28 16.08
C LEU A 121 -16.02 -19.33 14.56
N LYS A 122 -16.89 -20.05 13.83
CA LYS A 122 -16.79 -20.18 12.36
C LYS A 122 -17.60 -19.16 11.55
N THR A 123 -18.65 -18.56 12.12
CA THR A 123 -19.48 -17.55 11.44
C THR A 123 -18.82 -16.16 11.42
N ASN A 124 -18.13 -15.76 12.49
CA ASN A 124 -17.49 -14.44 12.55
C ASN A 124 -16.26 -14.31 11.63
N ARG A 125 -15.54 -15.41 11.33
CA ARG A 125 -14.36 -15.36 10.45
C ARG A 125 -14.71 -15.15 8.98
N SER A 126 -15.81 -15.71 8.49
CA SER A 126 -16.23 -15.51 7.10
C SER A 126 -16.80 -14.12 6.88
N GLU A 127 -17.59 -13.61 7.83
CA GLU A 127 -18.19 -12.28 7.74
C GLU A 127 -17.15 -11.17 7.91
N ALA A 128 -16.20 -11.31 8.84
CA ALA A 128 -15.07 -10.38 8.96
C ALA A 128 -14.16 -10.40 7.73
N ALA A 129 -13.95 -11.57 7.10
CA ALA A 129 -13.17 -11.67 5.87
C ALA A 129 -13.89 -11.02 4.66
N LEU A 130 -15.21 -11.19 4.56
CA LEU A 130 -16.05 -10.50 3.57
C LEU A 130 -16.01 -8.98 3.78
N ASN A 131 -16.22 -8.51 5.02
CA ASN A 131 -16.15 -7.08 5.35
C ASN A 131 -14.77 -6.47 5.05
N MET A 132 -13.70 -7.23 5.28
CA MET A 132 -12.33 -6.77 4.95
C MET A 132 -12.09 -6.73 3.45
N ALA A 133 -12.60 -7.70 2.68
CA ALA A 133 -12.51 -7.67 1.24
C ALA A 133 -13.28 -6.48 0.65
N ASP A 134 -14.48 -6.22 1.15
CA ASP A 134 -15.29 -5.06 0.74
C ASP A 134 -14.60 -3.74 1.10
N LEU A 135 -13.99 -3.66 2.29
CA LEU A 135 -13.22 -2.49 2.71
C LEU A 135 -12.02 -2.25 1.79
N LEU A 136 -11.27 -3.28 1.39
CA LEU A 136 -10.12 -3.12 0.49
C LEU A 136 -10.51 -2.69 -0.93
N GLU A 137 -11.76 -2.90 -1.34
CA GLU A 137 -12.30 -2.38 -2.60
C GLU A 137 -12.79 -0.93 -2.51
N TRP A 138 -12.93 -0.36 -1.29
CA TRP A 138 -13.38 1.01 -1.07
C TRP A 138 -12.64 2.06 -1.92
N PRO A 139 -11.30 2.08 -2.01
CA PRO A 139 -10.59 3.13 -2.74
C PRO A 139 -10.92 3.17 -4.23
N LYS A 140 -11.37 2.05 -4.82
CA LYS A 140 -11.77 1.96 -6.24
C LYS A 140 -13.20 2.45 -6.48
N GLN A 141 -14.03 2.46 -5.44
CA GLN A 141 -15.45 2.88 -5.49
C GLN A 141 -15.62 4.34 -5.08
N ASP A 142 -14.71 4.84 -4.26
CA ASP A 142 -14.70 6.19 -3.71
C ASP A 142 -14.39 7.25 -4.78
N LYS A 143 -14.92 8.46 -4.59
CA LYS A 143 -14.70 9.61 -5.47
C LYS A 143 -13.46 10.38 -5.03
N ARG A 144 -12.29 9.88 -5.45
CA ARG A 144 -11.00 10.50 -5.15
C ARG A 144 -10.68 11.64 -6.10
N ARG A 145 -10.01 12.66 -5.58
CA ARG A 145 -9.47 13.77 -6.37
C ARG A 145 -8.19 14.29 -5.75
N LEU A 146 -7.15 14.54 -6.57
CA LEU A 146 -6.00 15.30 -6.10
C LEU A 146 -6.43 16.76 -5.90
N LEU A 147 -6.23 17.31 -4.71
CA LEU A 147 -6.71 18.65 -4.35
C LEU A 147 -5.61 19.69 -4.54
N HIS A 148 -4.53 19.52 -3.79
CA HIS A 148 -3.41 20.43 -3.83
C HIS A 148 -2.12 19.76 -3.33
N VAL A 149 -0.99 20.39 -3.66
CA VAL A 149 0.30 20.08 -3.04
C VAL A 149 0.69 21.20 -2.09
N VAL A 150 1.13 20.84 -0.89
CA VAL A 150 1.57 21.79 0.14
C VAL A 150 3.09 21.83 0.20
N TYR A 151 3.67 23.01 0.13
CA TYR A 151 5.11 23.18 0.30
C TYR A 151 5.57 24.56 0.79
N ARG A 152 6.80 24.50 1.31
CA ARG A 152 7.68 25.50 1.92
C ARG A 152 8.05 26.69 1.03
N VAL A 153 7.78 27.96 1.35
CA VAL A 153 8.42 29.09 0.64
C VAL A 153 9.09 30.07 1.60
N GLY A 154 10.24 30.60 1.21
CA GLY A 154 11.02 31.56 2.00
C GLY A 154 10.51 33.00 1.89
N ASP A 155 9.80 33.33 0.83
CA ASP A 155 9.18 34.64 0.58
C ASP A 155 7.88 34.45 -0.20
N LEU A 156 6.74 34.64 0.47
CA LEU A 156 5.42 34.35 -0.09
C LEU A 156 5.09 35.25 -1.29
N GLU A 157 5.33 36.55 -1.17
CA GLU A 157 4.99 37.54 -2.19
C GLU A 157 5.88 37.37 -3.43
N ARG A 158 7.16 37.07 -3.24
CA ARG A 158 8.07 36.76 -4.34
C ARG A 158 7.61 35.55 -5.13
N THR A 159 7.16 34.49 -4.45
CA THR A 159 6.72 33.26 -5.11
C THR A 159 5.34 33.42 -5.75
N ILE A 160 4.40 34.13 -5.11
CA ILE A 160 3.11 34.51 -5.73
C ILE A 160 3.37 35.26 -7.03
N LYS A 161 4.18 36.33 -6.98
CA LYS A 161 4.52 37.14 -8.16
C LYS A 161 5.13 36.29 -9.26
N PHE A 162 6.09 35.44 -8.92
CA PHE A 162 6.73 34.54 -9.88
C PHE A 162 5.72 33.61 -10.54
N TYR A 163 4.81 32.98 -9.80
CA TYR A 163 3.82 32.07 -10.38
C TYR A 163 2.76 32.78 -11.22
N THR A 164 2.34 33.99 -10.83
CA THR A 164 1.39 34.76 -11.61
C THR A 164 2.02 35.31 -12.89
N GLU A 165 3.24 35.85 -12.82
CA GLU A 165 3.87 36.51 -13.96
C GLU A 165 4.55 35.52 -14.91
N CYS A 166 5.28 34.52 -14.39
CA CYS A 166 6.02 33.57 -15.21
C CYS A 166 5.15 32.40 -15.68
N PHE A 167 4.34 31.81 -14.78
CA PHE A 167 3.56 30.62 -15.10
C PHE A 167 2.11 30.92 -15.51
N GLY A 168 1.61 32.13 -15.27
CA GLY A 168 0.22 32.49 -15.57
C GLY A 168 -0.80 31.86 -14.60
N MET A 169 -0.35 31.44 -13.41
CA MET A 169 -1.28 31.01 -12.36
C MET A 169 -2.07 32.20 -11.81
N LYS A 170 -3.19 31.91 -11.15
CA LYS A 170 -4.01 32.88 -10.42
C LYS A 170 -3.81 32.66 -8.94
N LEU A 171 -3.67 33.74 -8.18
CA LEU A 171 -3.88 33.70 -6.73
C LEU A 171 -5.38 33.51 -6.48
N LEU A 172 -5.74 32.38 -5.89
CA LEU A 172 -7.12 31.97 -5.64
C LEU A 172 -7.58 32.43 -4.27
N ARG A 173 -6.72 32.22 -3.27
CA ARG A 173 -7.00 32.58 -1.88
C ARG A 173 -5.70 32.76 -1.11
N GLN A 174 -5.74 33.59 -0.09
CA GLN A 174 -4.63 33.80 0.84
C GLN A 174 -5.20 33.83 2.26
N ARG A 175 -4.49 33.19 3.19
CA ARG A 175 -4.88 33.15 4.61
C ARG A 175 -3.67 33.49 5.45
N ASP A 176 -3.83 34.44 6.35
CA ASP A 176 -2.82 34.73 7.36
C ASP A 176 -3.24 34.11 8.70
N ILE A 177 -2.32 33.43 9.39
CA ILE A 177 -2.58 32.77 10.68
C ILE A 177 -1.52 33.24 11.69
N PRO A 178 -1.61 34.49 12.19
CA PRO A 178 -0.60 35.06 13.09
C PRO A 178 -0.39 34.27 14.38
N GLU A 179 -1.45 33.62 14.88
CA GLU A 179 -1.45 32.84 16.12
C GLU A 179 -0.53 31.62 16.00
N GLU A 180 -0.43 31.03 14.80
CA GLU A 180 0.43 29.90 14.48
C GLU A 180 1.70 30.30 13.69
N LYS A 181 1.87 31.60 13.42
CA LYS A 181 3.03 32.22 12.75
C LYS A 181 3.30 31.71 11.33
N TYR A 182 2.24 31.52 10.54
CA TYR A 182 2.38 31.27 9.11
C TYR A 182 1.29 31.93 8.28
N ALA A 183 1.54 32.05 6.98
CA ALA A 183 0.57 32.43 5.98
C ALA A 183 0.51 31.36 4.88
N ASN A 184 -0.68 31.16 4.30
CA ASN A 184 -0.88 30.35 3.13
C ASN A 184 -1.30 31.18 1.92
N ALA A 185 -0.89 30.72 0.73
CA ALA A 185 -1.44 31.20 -0.53
C ALA A 185 -1.77 30.00 -1.43
N PHE A 186 -2.95 30.02 -2.04
CA PHE A 186 -3.45 29.00 -2.94
C PHE A 186 -3.38 29.53 -4.36
N LEU A 187 -2.64 28.86 -5.24
CA LEU A 187 -2.48 29.28 -6.63
C LEU A 187 -2.73 28.13 -7.60
N GLY A 188 -3.33 28.43 -8.75
CA GLY A 188 -3.58 27.42 -9.77
C GLY A 188 -4.08 28.04 -11.07
N PHE A 189 -4.51 27.19 -12.00
CA PHE A 189 -5.01 27.63 -13.31
C PHE A 189 -6.54 27.78 -13.35
N GLY A 190 -7.22 27.33 -12.30
CA GLY A 190 -8.66 27.42 -12.13
C GLY A 190 -9.06 27.26 -10.67
N PRO A 191 -10.37 27.24 -10.39
CA PRO A 191 -10.88 27.25 -9.02
C PRO A 191 -10.70 25.88 -8.33
N GLU A 192 -10.49 25.89 -7.01
CA GLU A 192 -10.03 24.74 -6.20
C GLU A 192 -11.03 23.56 -6.17
N GLU A 193 -12.30 23.80 -6.48
CA GLU A 193 -13.34 22.77 -6.59
C GLU A 193 -13.08 21.81 -7.75
N SER A 194 -12.39 22.28 -8.80
CA SER A 194 -12.26 21.57 -10.08
C SER A 194 -10.83 21.40 -10.58
N HIS A 195 -9.87 22.15 -10.04
CA HIS A 195 -8.47 22.11 -10.45
C HIS A 195 -7.58 21.63 -9.31
N PHE A 196 -6.41 21.12 -9.68
CA PHE A 196 -5.31 20.93 -8.75
C PHE A 196 -4.57 22.25 -8.53
N VAL A 197 -4.24 22.55 -7.29
CA VAL A 197 -3.62 23.84 -6.93
C VAL A 197 -2.37 23.66 -6.07
N VAL A 198 -1.55 24.69 -5.97
CA VAL A 198 -0.46 24.75 -5.01
C VAL A 198 -0.92 25.48 -3.76
N GLU A 199 -0.68 24.88 -2.59
CA GLU A 199 -0.76 25.56 -1.30
C GLU A 199 0.67 25.91 -0.86
N LEU A 200 0.99 27.19 -0.94
CA LEU A 200 2.24 27.72 -0.39
C LEU A 200 2.09 27.92 1.10
N THR A 201 3.12 27.60 1.86
CA THR A 201 3.21 27.92 3.29
C THR A 201 4.43 28.80 3.52
N TYR A 202 4.21 29.98 4.09
CA TYR A 202 5.28 30.84 4.56
C TYR A 202 5.27 30.86 6.09
N ASN A 203 6.32 30.33 6.72
CA ASN A 203 6.50 30.43 8.17
C ASN A 203 7.26 31.72 8.49
N TYR A 204 6.75 32.51 9.43
CA TYR A 204 7.29 33.84 9.68
C TYR A 204 8.77 33.82 10.05
N GLY A 205 9.58 34.58 9.32
CA GLY A 205 11.01 34.69 9.54
C GLY A 205 11.84 33.50 9.06
N VAL A 206 11.23 32.47 8.47
CA VAL A 206 11.96 31.33 7.87
C VAL A 206 12.07 31.57 6.36
N THR A 207 13.29 31.89 5.91
CA THR A 207 13.55 32.40 4.55
C THR A 207 14.14 31.37 3.58
N SER A 208 14.34 30.13 4.01
CA SER A 208 14.90 29.07 3.16
C SER A 208 14.57 27.70 3.72
N TYR A 209 14.42 26.72 2.83
CA TYR A 209 14.18 25.32 3.19
C TYR A 209 15.12 24.40 2.41
N ASP A 210 15.37 23.22 2.96
CA ASP A 210 16.06 22.15 2.25
C ASP A 210 15.05 21.35 1.42
N ILE A 211 15.20 21.36 0.10
CA ILE A 211 14.34 20.60 -0.82
C ILE A 211 14.60 19.09 -0.69
N GLY A 212 15.82 18.70 -0.30
CA GLY A 212 16.27 17.32 -0.39
C GLY A 212 16.44 16.83 -1.83
N ASP A 213 16.78 15.57 -1.97
CA ASP A 213 17.00 14.87 -3.24
C ASP A 213 15.89 13.87 -3.58
N GLY A 214 14.91 13.69 -2.70
CA GLY A 214 13.74 12.87 -2.97
C GLY A 214 12.70 13.59 -3.83
N PHE A 215 12.54 14.91 -3.65
CA PHE A 215 11.62 15.70 -4.44
C PHE A 215 12.15 15.82 -5.88
N GLY A 216 11.29 15.53 -6.85
CA GLY A 216 11.62 15.59 -8.27
C GLY A 216 11.36 16.97 -8.85
N HIS A 217 10.09 17.20 -9.16
CA HIS A 217 9.59 18.42 -9.78
C HIS A 217 8.06 18.48 -9.72
N PHE A 218 7.50 19.66 -9.97
CA PHE A 218 6.12 19.83 -10.43
C PHE A 218 6.10 19.95 -11.94
N ALA A 219 4.98 19.72 -12.62
CA ALA A 219 4.89 19.96 -14.05
C ALA A 219 3.68 20.80 -14.49
N ILE A 220 3.93 21.67 -15.46
CA ILE A 220 2.95 22.52 -16.11
C ILE A 220 2.88 22.15 -17.60
N ALA A 221 1.69 21.78 -18.07
CA ALA A 221 1.42 21.55 -19.48
C ALA A 221 1.13 22.87 -20.19
N THR A 222 1.62 23.00 -21.43
CA THR A 222 1.37 24.15 -22.31
C THR A 222 1.27 23.69 -23.76
N GLN A 223 0.52 24.43 -24.59
CA GLN A 223 0.39 24.13 -26.02
C GLN A 223 1.63 24.57 -26.81
N ASP A 224 2.31 25.61 -26.32
CA ASP A 224 3.54 26.15 -26.92
C ASP A 224 4.57 26.37 -25.82
N ILE A 225 5.49 25.41 -25.70
CA ILE A 225 6.53 25.44 -24.67
C ILE A 225 7.61 26.45 -24.97
N TYR A 226 7.91 26.71 -26.24
CA TYR A 226 8.93 27.68 -26.64
C TYR A 226 8.48 29.08 -26.27
N LYS A 227 7.23 29.43 -26.59
CA LYS A 227 6.64 30.71 -26.19
C LYS A 227 6.59 30.88 -24.67
N LEU A 228 6.20 29.84 -23.93
CA LEU A 228 6.15 29.90 -22.46
C LEU A 228 7.55 30.09 -21.87
N VAL A 229 8.57 29.39 -22.38
CA VAL A 229 9.95 29.56 -21.92
C VAL A 229 10.46 30.98 -22.18
N GLU A 230 10.23 31.54 -23.37
CA GLU A 230 10.62 32.94 -23.66
C GLU A 230 9.90 33.93 -22.74
N HIS A 231 8.61 33.72 -22.47
CA HIS A 231 7.83 34.53 -21.54
C HIS A 231 8.41 34.46 -20.12
N ILE A 232 8.72 33.27 -19.62
CA ILE A 232 9.33 33.06 -18.30
C ILE A 232 10.70 33.75 -18.24
N ARG A 233 11.52 33.60 -19.28
CA ARG A 233 12.84 34.25 -19.37
C ARG A 233 12.73 35.77 -19.33
N ALA A 234 11.77 36.34 -20.06
CA ALA A 234 11.52 37.78 -20.08
C ALA A 234 11.09 38.33 -18.71
N ASN A 235 10.43 37.51 -17.89
CA ASN A 235 10.05 37.84 -16.51
C ASN A 235 11.12 37.44 -15.47
N GLY A 236 12.34 37.12 -15.92
CA GLY A 236 13.49 36.85 -15.03
C GLY A 236 13.54 35.44 -14.44
N GLY A 237 12.77 34.50 -14.98
CA GLY A 237 12.79 33.11 -14.53
C GLY A 237 14.05 32.33 -14.94
N ASN A 238 14.43 31.38 -14.07
CA ASN A 238 15.65 30.59 -14.23
C ASN A 238 15.38 29.32 -15.06
N ILE A 239 15.63 29.39 -16.37
CA ILE A 239 15.55 28.23 -17.27
C ILE A 239 16.78 27.35 -17.05
N THR A 240 16.58 26.14 -16.52
CA THR A 240 17.65 25.17 -16.22
C THR A 240 17.78 24.07 -17.27
N ARG A 241 16.78 23.91 -18.13
CA ARG A 241 16.84 23.10 -19.35
C ARG A 241 15.98 23.76 -20.42
N GLU A 242 16.61 24.10 -21.54
CA GLU A 242 15.93 24.69 -22.70
C GLU A 242 14.88 23.72 -23.30
N PRO A 243 13.84 24.25 -23.97
CA PRO A 243 12.79 23.44 -24.58
C PRO A 243 13.38 22.57 -25.69
N GLY A 244 13.08 21.28 -25.60
CA GLY A 244 13.53 20.29 -26.57
C GLY A 244 13.03 18.90 -26.23
N PRO A 245 13.11 17.96 -27.18
CA PRO A 245 12.66 16.59 -26.97
C PRO A 245 13.37 15.97 -25.75
N VAL A 246 12.61 15.21 -24.96
CA VAL A 246 13.16 14.38 -23.90
C VAL A 246 14.18 13.41 -24.49
N GLN A 247 15.23 13.11 -23.74
CA GLN A 247 16.29 12.23 -24.22
C GLN A 247 15.73 10.84 -24.55
N GLY A 248 15.87 10.39 -25.80
CA GLY A 248 15.30 9.12 -26.25
C GLY A 248 13.77 9.10 -26.36
N GLY A 249 13.13 10.25 -26.56
CA GLY A 249 11.70 10.36 -26.84
C GLY A 249 11.36 11.59 -27.71
N THR A 250 10.08 11.81 -27.94
CA THR A 250 9.58 12.90 -28.81
C THR A 250 8.87 14.03 -28.06
N ALA A 251 8.50 13.80 -26.79
CA ALA A 251 7.84 14.80 -25.97
C ALA A 251 8.77 16.00 -25.74
N VAL A 252 8.31 17.20 -26.09
CA VAL A 252 9.08 18.43 -25.89
C VAL A 252 8.88 18.92 -24.46
N ILE A 253 9.98 19.07 -23.74
CA ILE A 253 9.99 19.47 -22.34
C ILE A 253 11.05 20.55 -22.09
N ALA A 254 10.90 21.32 -21.02
CA ALA A 254 11.86 22.31 -20.50
C ALA A 254 11.85 22.25 -18.97
N PHE A 255 12.84 22.84 -18.30
CA PHE A 255 12.81 22.97 -16.84
C PHE A 255 13.12 24.39 -16.39
N VAL A 256 12.36 24.84 -15.40
CA VAL A 256 12.50 26.14 -14.74
C VAL A 256 12.69 25.90 -13.25
N LYS A 257 13.52 26.72 -12.60
CA LYS A 257 13.55 26.80 -11.14
C LYS A 257 12.79 28.02 -10.66
N ASP A 258 11.99 27.83 -9.64
CA ASP A 258 11.32 28.91 -8.93
C ASP A 258 12.28 29.66 -7.96
N PRO A 259 11.81 30.68 -7.24
CA PRO A 259 12.61 31.46 -6.29
C PRO A 259 13.31 30.65 -5.19
N ASP A 260 12.67 29.57 -4.71
CA ASP A 260 13.15 28.71 -3.62
C ASP A 260 13.98 27.53 -4.14
N GLY A 261 13.98 27.29 -5.45
CA GLY A 261 14.77 26.26 -6.14
C GLY A 261 13.98 25.00 -6.52
N TYR A 262 12.68 24.97 -6.29
CA TYR A 262 11.80 23.92 -6.79
C TYR A 262 11.84 23.87 -8.30
N ARG A 263 11.89 22.65 -8.83
CA ARG A 263 11.93 22.42 -10.27
C ARG A 263 10.50 22.32 -10.79
N PHE A 264 10.24 23.04 -11.89
CA PHE A 264 9.04 22.96 -12.68
C PHE A 264 9.39 22.44 -14.08
N GLY A 265 8.91 21.24 -14.41
CA GLY A 265 8.93 20.71 -15.76
C GLY A 265 7.83 21.38 -16.59
N LEU A 266 8.19 21.92 -17.74
CA LEU A 266 7.20 22.39 -18.73
C LEU A 266 7.03 21.29 -19.76
N ILE A 267 5.79 20.96 -20.11
CA ILE A 267 5.48 19.83 -21.01
C ILE A 267 4.59 20.32 -22.15
N GLN A 268 5.01 20.10 -23.39
CA GLN A 268 4.15 20.44 -24.52
C GLN A 268 3.06 19.38 -24.71
N ARG A 269 1.79 19.79 -24.63
CA ARG A 269 0.62 18.94 -24.89
C ARG A 269 -0.37 19.64 -25.85
N PRO A 270 -0.98 18.91 -26.80
CA PRO A 270 -1.93 19.52 -27.74
C PRO A 270 -3.24 19.94 -27.06
N THR A 271 -3.73 19.12 -26.12
CA THR A 271 -4.94 19.37 -25.33
C THR A 271 -4.55 19.44 -23.86
N ILE A 272 -5.12 20.39 -23.14
CA ILE A 272 -4.83 20.65 -21.72
C ILE A 272 -6.16 20.85 -21.01
N HIS A 273 -6.46 19.95 -20.08
CA HIS A 273 -7.61 20.10 -19.19
C HIS A 273 -7.22 20.87 -17.92
N ASP A 274 -6.24 20.35 -17.18
CA ASP A 274 -5.56 21.06 -16.11
C ASP A 274 -4.09 21.28 -16.50
N PRO A 275 -3.61 22.53 -16.60
CA PRO A 275 -2.20 22.79 -16.86
C PRO A 275 -1.30 22.26 -15.74
N PHE A 276 -1.69 22.26 -14.46
CA PHE A 276 -0.88 21.65 -13.40
C PHE A 276 -1.04 20.12 -13.46
N CYS A 277 -0.10 19.44 -14.12
CA CYS A 277 -0.32 18.07 -14.55
C CYS A 277 0.50 17.02 -13.80
N GLN A 278 1.57 17.37 -13.08
CA GLN A 278 2.39 16.34 -12.39
C GLN A 278 2.97 16.82 -11.06
N ILE A 279 3.09 15.86 -10.13
CA ILE A 279 3.98 15.91 -8.97
C ILE A 279 4.92 14.71 -9.10
N MET A 280 6.23 14.95 -9.14
CA MET A 280 7.21 13.88 -9.25
C MET A 280 7.98 13.68 -7.95
N LEU A 281 7.93 12.44 -7.45
CA LEU A 281 8.65 12.01 -6.25
C LEU A 281 9.55 10.81 -6.58
N ARG A 282 10.76 10.80 -6.02
CA ARG A 282 11.64 9.64 -6.11
C ARG A 282 11.31 8.62 -5.02
N VAL A 283 11.41 7.34 -5.40
CA VAL A 283 11.14 6.19 -4.55
C VAL A 283 12.25 5.15 -4.67
N GLY A 284 12.47 4.39 -3.61
CA GLY A 284 13.52 3.37 -3.52
C GLY A 284 13.11 2.00 -4.04
N ASP A 285 11.81 1.71 -4.12
CA ASP A 285 11.26 0.46 -4.66
C ASP A 285 9.95 0.75 -5.39
N LEU A 286 10.01 0.76 -6.73
CA LEU A 286 8.90 1.17 -7.56
C LEU A 286 7.69 0.25 -7.45
N GLU A 287 7.88 -1.07 -7.36
CA GLU A 287 6.76 -2.02 -7.30
C GLU A 287 6.05 -1.94 -5.95
N ARG A 288 6.82 -1.76 -4.86
CA ARG A 288 6.27 -1.52 -3.53
C ARG A 288 5.45 -0.23 -3.50
N SER A 289 5.97 0.85 -4.10
CA SER A 289 5.24 2.12 -4.17
C SER A 289 3.98 2.01 -5.03
N ILE A 290 4.05 1.40 -6.23
CA ILE A 290 2.85 1.14 -7.07
C ILE A 290 1.79 0.43 -6.24
N LYS A 291 2.15 -0.69 -5.60
CA LYS A 291 1.23 -1.49 -4.80
C LYS A 291 0.61 -0.68 -3.65
N PHE A 292 1.38 0.21 -3.01
CA PHE A 292 0.86 1.12 -2.00
C PHE A 292 -0.19 2.07 -2.60
N TYR A 293 0.12 2.80 -3.67
CA TYR A 293 -0.79 3.79 -4.25
C TYR A 293 -2.04 3.15 -4.89
N GLU A 294 -1.92 1.96 -5.48
CA GLU A 294 -3.07 1.22 -6.00
C GLU A 294 -3.99 0.74 -4.87
N LYS A 295 -3.44 0.09 -3.84
CA LYS A 295 -4.26 -0.50 -2.77
C LYS A 295 -4.74 0.51 -1.74
N ALA A 296 -3.89 1.42 -1.30
CA ALA A 296 -4.22 2.37 -0.22
C ALA A 296 -5.05 3.55 -0.74
N LEU A 297 -4.80 3.97 -1.98
CA LEU A 297 -5.32 5.20 -2.54
C LEU A 297 -6.20 5.01 -3.77
N GLY A 298 -6.32 3.79 -4.31
CA GLY A 298 -7.16 3.49 -5.47
C GLY A 298 -6.66 4.10 -6.78
N MET A 299 -5.40 4.56 -6.84
CA MET A 299 -4.82 5.11 -8.05
C MET A 299 -4.62 4.02 -9.10
N LYS A 300 -4.67 4.40 -10.38
CA LYS A 300 -4.34 3.51 -11.50
C LYS A 300 -3.00 3.88 -12.07
N VAL A 301 -2.20 2.88 -12.44
CA VAL A 301 -1.02 3.10 -13.29
C VAL A 301 -1.50 3.45 -14.69
N VAL A 302 -1.34 4.71 -15.09
CA VAL A 302 -1.74 5.20 -16.42
C VAL A 302 -0.61 5.10 -17.44
N ARG A 303 0.63 5.11 -16.96
CA ARG A 303 1.81 4.90 -17.80
C ARG A 303 2.97 4.38 -16.98
N LYS A 304 3.74 3.44 -17.55
CA LYS A 304 5.01 2.96 -17.00
C LYS A 304 6.03 2.93 -18.12
N VAL A 305 7.19 3.53 -17.89
CA VAL A 305 8.27 3.60 -18.88
C VAL A 305 9.58 3.25 -18.19
N ASP A 306 10.22 2.20 -18.69
CA ASP A 306 11.56 1.83 -18.28
C ASP A 306 12.58 2.39 -19.27
N LYS A 307 13.70 2.93 -18.75
CA LYS A 307 14.80 3.51 -19.52
C LYS A 307 16.13 2.93 -19.04
N PRO A 308 16.45 1.67 -19.39
CA PRO A 308 17.68 1.01 -18.97
C PRO A 308 18.95 1.78 -19.36
N GLU A 309 18.93 2.49 -20.50
CA GLU A 309 20.07 3.26 -21.00
C GLU A 309 20.42 4.43 -20.06
N TYR A 310 19.43 4.97 -19.36
CA TYR A 310 19.55 6.07 -18.41
C TYR A 310 19.39 5.61 -16.96
N LYS A 311 19.24 4.30 -16.73
CA LYS A 311 19.14 3.66 -15.41
C LYS A 311 18.02 4.21 -14.52
N TYR A 312 16.85 4.45 -15.11
CA TYR A 312 15.66 4.83 -14.35
C TYR A 312 14.39 4.21 -14.93
N THR A 313 13.38 4.08 -14.07
CA THR A 313 12.01 3.71 -14.44
C THR A 313 11.07 4.77 -13.88
N ILE A 314 10.09 5.20 -14.67
CA ILE A 314 9.03 6.11 -14.22
C ILE A 314 7.66 5.44 -14.31
N VAL A 315 6.78 5.80 -13.38
CA VAL A 315 5.38 5.40 -13.35
C VAL A 315 4.52 6.63 -13.10
N MET A 316 3.46 6.78 -13.87
CA MET A 316 2.41 7.77 -13.67
C MET A 316 1.20 7.09 -13.02
N LEU A 317 0.75 7.63 -11.90
CA LEU A 317 -0.42 7.17 -11.12
C LEU A 317 -1.44 8.29 -11.02
N GLY A 318 -2.73 7.98 -11.16
CA GLY A 318 -3.79 8.99 -11.05
C GLY A 318 -5.19 8.40 -10.99
N TYR A 319 -6.19 9.29 -11.01
CA TYR A 319 -7.61 8.96 -10.95
C TYR A 319 -8.33 9.10 -12.31
N GLY A 320 -7.63 9.54 -13.35
CA GLY A 320 -8.11 9.70 -14.71
C GLY A 320 -6.96 9.53 -15.72
N GLU A 321 -7.24 9.75 -17.00
CA GLU A 321 -6.22 9.66 -18.06
C GLU A 321 -5.10 10.71 -17.86
N GLU A 322 -3.86 10.37 -18.19
CA GLU A 322 -2.67 11.21 -17.90
C GLU A 322 -2.75 12.64 -18.47
N ASN A 323 -3.46 12.80 -19.60
CA ASN A 323 -3.59 14.10 -20.28
C ASN A 323 -4.80 14.92 -19.79
N GLU A 324 -5.65 14.34 -18.94
CA GLU A 324 -6.89 14.95 -18.46
C GLU A 324 -6.83 15.34 -16.99
N THR A 325 -5.86 14.81 -16.24
CA THR A 325 -5.74 15.03 -14.80
C THR A 325 -4.30 15.26 -14.36
N THR A 326 -4.14 15.74 -13.13
CA THR A 326 -2.86 15.74 -12.43
C THR A 326 -2.50 14.31 -12.04
N VAL A 327 -1.25 13.91 -12.30
CA VAL A 327 -0.73 12.59 -11.93
C VAL A 327 0.41 12.67 -10.93
N LEU A 328 0.54 11.64 -10.11
CA LEU A 328 1.73 11.38 -9.33
C LEU A 328 2.73 10.60 -10.19
N GLU A 329 3.86 11.23 -10.51
CA GLU A 329 5.00 10.56 -11.14
C GLU A 329 5.91 9.98 -10.05
N LEU A 330 6.13 8.67 -10.08
CA LEU A 330 7.14 8.02 -9.27
C LEU A 330 8.35 7.69 -10.13
N THR A 331 9.53 8.14 -9.71
CA THR A 331 10.79 7.82 -10.38
C THR A 331 11.66 6.92 -9.50
N TYR A 332 12.05 5.77 -10.03
CA TYR A 332 13.06 4.90 -9.45
C TYR A 332 14.35 5.00 -10.26
N ASN A 333 15.46 5.30 -9.59
CA ASN A 333 16.80 5.23 -10.19
C ASN A 333 17.46 3.92 -9.77
N TYR A 334 18.08 3.21 -10.72
CA TYR A 334 18.53 1.84 -10.48
C TYR A 334 19.57 1.78 -9.35
N GLY A 335 19.28 0.96 -8.34
CA GLY A 335 20.15 0.76 -7.18
C GLY A 335 20.14 1.89 -6.16
N VAL A 336 19.29 2.92 -6.34
CA VAL A 336 19.14 4.01 -5.37
C VAL A 336 17.86 3.78 -4.57
N THR A 337 18.01 3.41 -3.31
CA THR A 337 16.91 2.97 -2.44
C THR A 337 16.45 4.00 -1.42
N GLU A 338 17.20 5.09 -1.24
CA GLU A 338 16.93 6.11 -0.24
C GLU A 338 17.17 7.50 -0.79
N TYR A 339 16.37 8.45 -0.32
CA TYR A 339 16.48 9.87 -0.63
C TYR A 339 16.11 10.67 0.62
N SER A 340 16.82 11.76 0.85
CA SER A 340 16.40 12.80 1.79
C SER A 340 15.07 13.42 1.34
N LYS A 341 14.13 13.57 2.27
CA LYS A 341 12.85 14.23 2.02
C LYS A 341 12.97 15.76 2.01
N GLY A 342 14.07 16.29 2.56
CA GLY A 342 14.21 17.69 2.91
C GLY A 342 13.20 18.11 3.98
N ASN A 343 13.01 19.41 4.10
CA ASN A 343 11.96 20.03 4.91
C ASN A 343 11.13 21.07 4.12
N ALA A 344 11.32 21.16 2.81
CA ALA A 344 10.62 22.10 1.94
C ALA A 344 9.26 21.54 1.47
N TYR A 345 9.23 20.41 0.76
CA TYR A 345 7.98 19.72 0.42
C TYR A 345 7.27 19.23 1.69
N ALA A 346 5.96 19.44 1.80
CA ALA A 346 5.21 19.01 2.98
C ALA A 346 4.38 17.76 2.70
N GLN A 347 3.38 17.84 1.81
CA GLN A 347 2.44 16.75 1.55
C GLN A 347 1.63 16.97 0.26
N ILE A 348 0.96 15.92 -0.20
CA ILE A 348 -0.15 16.01 -1.15
C ILE A 348 -1.49 15.81 -0.43
N ALA A 349 -2.50 16.58 -0.79
CA ALA A 349 -3.87 16.42 -0.29
C ALA A 349 -4.76 15.74 -1.34
N ILE A 350 -5.56 14.77 -0.88
CA ILE A 350 -6.45 13.99 -1.73
C ILE A 350 -7.83 13.95 -1.09
N GLY A 351 -8.85 14.29 -1.87
CA GLY A 351 -10.25 14.22 -1.49
C GLY A 351 -10.74 12.77 -1.38
N THR A 352 -11.65 12.51 -0.45
CA THR A 352 -12.34 11.23 -0.24
C THR A 352 -13.73 11.45 0.33
N ASP A 353 -14.69 10.60 0.00
CA ASP A 353 -16.03 10.68 0.58
C ASP A 353 -16.09 10.16 2.04
N ASP A 354 -15.07 9.44 2.51
CA ASP A 354 -15.01 8.92 3.89
C ASP A 354 -13.56 8.75 4.36
N VAL A 355 -13.07 9.68 5.18
CA VAL A 355 -11.71 9.61 5.73
C VAL A 355 -11.49 8.44 6.69
N TYR A 356 -12.54 7.90 7.33
CA TYR A 356 -12.41 6.81 8.29
C TYR A 356 -12.21 5.48 7.58
N LYS A 357 -13.07 5.14 6.61
CA LYS A 357 -12.88 3.94 5.76
C LYS A 357 -11.54 4.00 5.05
N SER A 358 -11.20 5.16 4.52
CA SER A 358 -9.93 5.38 3.83
C SER A 358 -8.72 5.16 4.75
N ALA A 359 -8.77 5.69 5.98
CA ALA A 359 -7.71 5.48 6.96
C ALA A 359 -7.58 4.00 7.33
N GLU A 360 -8.69 3.28 7.45
CA GLU A 360 -8.68 1.85 7.76
C GLU A 360 -8.01 1.03 6.65
N VAL A 361 -8.35 1.30 5.39
CA VAL A 361 -7.66 0.70 4.23
C VAL A 361 -6.17 0.99 4.25
N VAL A 362 -5.80 2.27 4.41
CA VAL A 362 -4.39 2.67 4.47
C VAL A 362 -3.66 1.94 5.60
N ASN A 363 -4.29 1.80 6.77
CA ASN A 363 -3.70 1.09 7.90
C ASN A 363 -3.43 -0.38 7.59
N GLN A 364 -4.34 -1.07 6.88
CA GLN A 364 -4.15 -2.44 6.42
C GLN A 364 -3.01 -2.54 5.40
N VAL A 365 -2.98 -1.64 4.41
CA VAL A 365 -1.94 -1.64 3.38
C VAL A 365 -0.56 -1.35 3.97
N ILE A 366 -0.46 -0.45 4.94
CA ILE A 366 0.79 -0.16 5.66
C ILE A 366 1.37 -1.42 6.33
N GLN A 367 0.53 -2.33 6.86
CA GLN A 367 1.02 -3.60 7.42
C GLN A 367 1.66 -4.50 6.36
N GLU A 368 1.26 -4.36 5.09
CA GLU A 368 1.73 -5.20 3.99
C GLU A 368 2.98 -4.63 3.30
N VAL A 369 3.03 -3.32 3.05
CA VAL A 369 4.06 -2.69 2.21
C VAL A 369 4.85 -1.58 2.89
N GLY A 370 4.56 -1.29 4.15
CA GLY A 370 5.21 -0.22 4.92
C GLY A 370 4.52 1.14 4.79
N GLY A 371 5.04 2.12 5.53
CA GLY A 371 4.44 3.44 5.73
C GLY A 371 4.02 3.66 7.19
N LYS A 372 3.31 4.75 7.46
CA LYS A 372 2.91 5.11 8.84
C LYS A 372 1.73 6.07 8.88
N ILE A 373 0.68 5.76 9.65
CA ILE A 373 -0.33 6.76 10.02
C ILE A 373 0.30 7.84 10.90
N THR A 374 0.18 9.11 10.50
CA THR A 374 0.69 10.27 11.24
C THR A 374 -0.41 11.04 11.96
N ARG A 375 -1.66 10.93 11.49
CA ARG A 375 -2.85 11.47 12.16
C ARG A 375 -4.00 10.50 11.94
N GLN A 376 -4.67 10.10 13.03
CA GLN A 376 -5.88 9.28 12.97
C GLN A 376 -7.03 10.07 12.32
N PRO A 377 -7.99 9.39 11.65
CA PRO A 377 -9.11 10.06 11.02
C PRO A 377 -9.96 10.81 12.03
N GLY A 378 -10.28 12.07 11.74
CA GLY A 378 -11.14 12.88 12.59
C GLY A 378 -11.13 14.36 12.22
N PRO A 379 -12.05 15.14 12.80
CA PRO A 379 -12.12 16.59 12.57
C PRO A 379 -10.87 17.30 13.09
N ILE A 380 -10.43 18.32 12.36
CA ILE A 380 -9.43 19.28 12.86
C ILE A 380 -10.13 20.16 13.91
N PRO A 381 -9.58 20.31 15.13
CA PRO A 381 -10.13 21.22 16.12
C PRO A 381 -10.26 22.65 15.55
N GLY A 382 -11.41 23.28 15.72
CA GLY A 382 -11.70 24.63 15.23
C GLY A 382 -12.23 24.68 13.79
N LEU A 383 -11.68 23.89 12.86
CA LEU A 383 -12.15 23.85 11.46
C LEU A 383 -13.27 22.83 11.25
N ASN A 384 -13.36 21.79 12.08
CA ASN A 384 -14.24 20.63 11.93
C ASN A 384 -14.07 19.82 10.64
N THR A 385 -13.18 20.22 9.73
CA THR A 385 -12.79 19.47 8.53
C THR A 385 -12.21 18.12 8.90
N LYS A 386 -12.82 17.06 8.42
CA LYS A 386 -12.38 15.69 8.70
C LYS A 386 -11.16 15.36 7.82
N ILE A 387 -10.07 14.94 8.45
CA ILE A 387 -8.85 14.52 7.76
C ILE A 387 -8.24 13.26 8.40
N THR A 388 -7.41 12.56 7.63
CA THR A 388 -6.40 11.62 8.13
C THR A 388 -5.07 11.90 7.41
N SER A 389 -3.93 11.55 8.00
CA SER A 389 -2.65 11.71 7.32
C SER A 389 -1.70 10.55 7.59
N PHE A 390 -0.83 10.29 6.63
CA PHE A 390 0.10 9.16 6.68
C PHE A 390 1.33 9.39 5.81
N LEU A 391 2.36 8.58 6.05
CA LEU A 391 3.53 8.45 5.20
C LEU A 391 3.40 7.18 4.37
N ASP A 392 3.79 7.25 3.11
CA ASP A 392 4.00 6.10 2.24
C ASP A 392 5.27 5.30 2.68
N PRO A 393 5.61 4.18 2.01
CA PRO A 393 6.80 3.39 2.33
C PRO A 393 8.14 4.14 2.23
N ASP A 394 8.18 5.25 1.50
CA ASP A 394 9.37 6.08 1.24
C ASP A 394 9.38 7.37 2.07
N GLY A 395 8.40 7.55 2.97
CA GLY A 395 8.30 8.69 3.87
C GLY A 395 7.59 9.92 3.28
N TRP A 396 6.97 9.83 2.10
CA TRP A 396 6.19 10.92 1.52
C TRP A 396 4.83 11.03 2.19
N LYS A 397 4.49 12.26 2.61
CA LYS A 397 3.26 12.51 3.37
C LYS A 397 2.07 12.75 2.45
N THR A 398 0.96 12.10 2.77
CA THR A 398 -0.35 12.31 2.16
C THR A 398 -1.36 12.69 3.24
N VAL A 399 -2.24 13.64 2.92
CA VAL A 399 -3.42 13.97 3.73
C VAL A 399 -4.66 13.61 2.93
N LEU A 400 -5.54 12.83 3.53
CA LEU A 400 -6.89 12.64 2.99
C LEU A 400 -7.82 13.63 3.65
N VAL A 401 -8.59 14.32 2.82
CA VAL A 401 -9.55 15.35 3.25
C VAL A 401 -10.94 14.92 2.80
N ASP A 402 -11.92 15.07 3.69
CA ASP A 402 -13.31 14.82 3.34
C ASP A 402 -13.78 15.77 2.24
N ASN A 403 -14.34 15.23 1.16
CA ASN A 403 -14.74 16.00 -0.03
C ASN A 403 -15.76 17.11 0.31
N VAL A 404 -16.71 16.83 1.20
CA VAL A 404 -17.76 17.79 1.57
C VAL A 404 -17.20 18.88 2.47
N ASP A 405 -16.33 18.53 3.41
CA ASP A 405 -15.71 19.54 4.28
C ASP A 405 -14.70 20.40 3.54
N PHE A 406 -13.94 19.85 2.59
CA PHE A 406 -13.03 20.62 1.75
C PHE A 406 -13.76 21.77 1.04
N LEU A 407 -14.94 21.51 0.46
CA LEU A 407 -15.72 22.54 -0.23
C LEU A 407 -16.18 23.66 0.72
N LYS A 408 -16.43 23.35 2.00
CA LYS A 408 -16.79 24.37 3.01
C LYS A 408 -15.61 25.29 3.36
N GLU A 409 -14.37 24.87 3.14
CA GLU A 409 -13.19 25.70 3.37
C GLU A 409 -12.91 26.71 2.25
N LEU A 410 -13.59 26.55 1.10
CA LEU A 410 -13.47 27.41 -0.07
C LEU A 410 -14.45 28.60 -0.03
N GLU A 411 -15.53 28.48 0.75
CA GLU A 411 -16.47 29.56 1.09
C GLU A 411 -15.85 30.55 2.09
#